data_AF-A0A1M6ELF2-F1
#
_entry.id   AF-A0A1M6ELF2-F1
#
_cell.length_a   1.000
_cell.length_b   1.000
_cell.length_c   1.000
_cell.angle_alpha   90.00
_cell.angle_beta   90.00
_cell.angle_gamma   90.00
#
_symmetry.space_group_name_H-M   'P 1'
#
loop_
_entity.id
_entity.type
_entity.pdbx_description
1 polymer ?
#
loop_
_entity_poly.entity_id
_entity_poly.type
_entity_poly.pdbx_seq_one_letter_code
_entity_poly.pdbx_strand_id
1 'polypeptide(L)'
;MKLPSWVRTGHGGQPARPWCWVLVGLLAVVLIIAGLTADLHGFLEVRASWWRPLITLPAVCMLLLAWWQLGPRWKHPVLTATLWSLPMLFALPMHSRDAYAYAATGWQVAHGLNPYVTPLGDADLPGLLVGVHWFTTTSVYPSLSLELFGAIARMTGGDLYWTLVALRLPSLLALAVLALVLPALARRFGLDPRLVLWAGLLNPIMLIQLVGGVHNDALMVALGVAAFLAVTDLGWKGWRGLLVAGVLLGTAMGIKQSAALYGLGVVAVAWGLRIRQGNGWPRLIATAAVPGAVTVGTFLLLSLPRGLGWRNPTAGNPIEATSNAPLSWVASFLRYHHVFSFPVANAVVTTISTILIVAVILVVWIRFGPRGSGIGQPWLFAIAVLVAFNVAGPALQPWYLTWVIPLYAFARGRAALNRVWLVVVAAFALLATLQDVLPPYWSMFIVGVPLWLCWRAMARRGYDPLPTSDPEADPFRTKV
;
A
#
# COMPACT_ATOMS: atom_id res chain seq x y z
N MET A 1 17.12 -20.96 23.56
CA MET A 1 17.16 -21.43 22.16
C MET A 1 17.99 -20.48 21.31
N LYS A 2 19.24 -20.87 20.99
CA LYS A 2 19.99 -20.28 19.86
C LYS A 2 19.12 -20.41 18.61
N LEU A 3 19.07 -19.37 17.75
CA LEU A 3 18.36 -19.49 16.47
C LEU A 3 18.90 -20.72 15.73
N PRO A 4 18.05 -21.53 15.06
CA PRO A 4 18.53 -22.66 14.29
C PRO A 4 19.60 -22.23 13.29
N SER A 5 20.64 -23.06 13.07
CA SER A 5 21.81 -22.74 12.23
C SER A 5 21.46 -22.36 10.78
N TRP A 6 20.27 -22.70 10.30
CA TRP A 6 19.73 -22.33 8.98
C TRP A 6 19.09 -20.94 8.93
N VAL A 7 18.95 -20.25 10.07
CA VAL A 7 18.45 -18.87 10.16
C VAL A 7 19.64 -17.91 10.14
N ARG A 8 19.83 -17.18 9.01
CA ARG A 8 20.96 -16.27 8.71
C ARG A 8 22.26 -16.55 9.48
N THR A 9 23.16 -17.35 8.91
CA THR A 9 24.61 -17.08 8.97
C THR A 9 25.26 -17.38 7.63
N GLY A 10 25.53 -16.33 6.84
CA GLY A 10 26.52 -16.38 5.76
C GLY A 10 27.67 -15.42 6.07
N HIS A 11 28.87 -15.74 5.60
CA HIS A 11 30.05 -14.88 5.77
C HIS A 11 29.81 -13.48 5.21
N GLY A 12 30.23 -12.44 5.95
CA GLY A 12 30.04 -11.04 5.54
C GLY A 12 28.57 -10.57 5.48
N GLY A 13 27.63 -11.37 6.01
CA GLY A 13 26.22 -11.04 6.09
C GLY A 13 25.43 -11.17 4.77
N GLN A 14 25.95 -11.89 3.79
CA GLN A 14 25.15 -12.40 2.67
C GLN A 14 24.27 -13.59 3.12
N PRO A 15 23.11 -13.81 2.48
CA PRO A 15 22.31 -15.02 2.68
C PRO A 15 23.10 -16.29 2.39
N ALA A 16 22.92 -17.33 3.21
CA ALA A 16 23.41 -18.67 2.89
C ALA A 16 22.52 -19.29 1.79
N ARG A 17 23.13 -19.77 0.70
CA ARG A 17 22.44 -20.38 -0.46
C ARG A 17 21.25 -19.52 -0.97
N PRO A 18 21.48 -18.25 -1.38
CA PRO A 18 20.40 -17.32 -1.70
C PRO A 18 19.44 -17.85 -2.77
N TRP A 19 19.95 -18.52 -3.79
CA TRP A 19 19.12 -19.06 -4.87
C TRP A 19 18.18 -20.17 -4.39
N CYS A 20 18.55 -20.95 -3.36
CA CYS A 20 17.61 -21.87 -2.73
C CYS A 20 16.44 -21.10 -2.10
N TRP A 21 16.69 -19.97 -1.43
CA TRP A 21 15.61 -19.14 -0.88
C TRP A 21 14.77 -18.46 -1.98
N VAL A 22 15.37 -18.09 -3.12
CA VAL A 22 14.60 -17.63 -4.29
C VAL A 22 13.65 -18.73 -4.77
N LEU A 23 14.10 -19.97 -4.88
CA LEU A 23 13.27 -21.12 -5.28
C LEU A 23 12.19 -21.45 -4.25
N VAL A 24 12.52 -21.38 -2.94
CA VAL A 24 11.56 -21.57 -1.85
C VAL A 24 10.45 -20.51 -1.91
N GLY A 25 10.80 -19.25 -2.13
CA GLY A 25 9.80 -18.19 -2.30
C GLY A 25 8.96 -18.36 -3.57
N LEU A 26 9.55 -18.82 -4.67
CA LEU A 26 8.81 -19.11 -5.89
C LEU A 26 7.81 -20.26 -5.68
N LEU A 27 8.26 -21.35 -5.04
CA LEU A 27 7.39 -22.46 -4.65
C LEU A 27 6.26 -21.99 -3.74
N ALA A 28 6.54 -21.09 -2.80
CA ALA A 28 5.53 -20.52 -1.92
C ALA A 28 4.44 -19.79 -2.71
N VAL A 29 4.83 -18.96 -3.68
CA VAL A 29 3.88 -18.27 -4.56
C VAL A 29 3.01 -19.27 -5.33
N VAL A 30 3.62 -20.30 -5.93
CA VAL A 30 2.90 -21.34 -6.67
C VAL A 30 1.92 -22.08 -5.77
N LEU A 31 2.31 -22.42 -4.53
CA LEU A 31 1.43 -23.08 -3.57
C LEU A 31 0.26 -22.19 -3.13
N ILE A 32 0.50 -20.89 -2.95
CA ILE A 32 -0.59 -19.94 -2.68
C ILE A 32 -1.56 -19.98 -3.85
N ILE A 33 -1.08 -19.73 -5.08
CA ILE A 33 -1.93 -19.73 -6.29
C ILE A 33 -2.69 -21.04 -6.44
N ALA A 34 -2.04 -22.18 -6.26
CA ALA A 34 -2.66 -23.50 -6.34
C ALA A 34 -3.78 -23.67 -5.30
N GLY A 35 -3.54 -23.26 -4.05
CA GLY A 35 -4.53 -23.30 -2.98
C GLY A 35 -5.74 -22.40 -3.24
N LEU A 36 -5.53 -21.19 -3.80
CA LEU A 36 -6.64 -20.30 -4.18
C LEU A 36 -7.40 -20.85 -5.39
N THR A 37 -6.70 -21.43 -6.37
CA THR A 37 -7.29 -21.92 -7.63
C THR A 37 -8.07 -23.21 -7.47
N ALA A 38 -7.62 -24.11 -6.60
CA ALA A 38 -8.34 -25.35 -6.31
C ALA A 38 -9.65 -25.10 -5.51
N ASP A 39 -9.79 -23.95 -4.86
CA ASP A 39 -10.97 -23.61 -4.06
C ASP A 39 -12.02 -22.85 -4.90
N LEU A 40 -12.79 -23.59 -5.70
CA LEU A 40 -13.81 -23.02 -6.56
C LEU A 40 -14.88 -22.20 -5.80
N HIS A 41 -15.20 -22.60 -4.57
CA HIS A 41 -16.13 -21.86 -3.71
C HIS A 41 -15.62 -20.47 -3.36
N GLY A 42 -14.30 -20.34 -3.13
CA GLY A 42 -13.66 -19.07 -2.83
C GLY A 42 -13.63 -18.07 -3.99
N PHE A 43 -14.09 -18.45 -5.19
CA PHE A 43 -14.31 -17.52 -6.30
C PHE A 43 -15.67 -16.84 -6.30
N LEU A 44 -16.66 -17.48 -5.70
CA LEU A 44 -17.97 -16.88 -5.50
C LEU A 44 -17.95 -16.04 -4.23
N GLU A 45 -18.98 -15.23 -4.03
CA GLU A 45 -19.16 -14.48 -2.79
C GLU A 45 -19.72 -15.36 -1.67
N VAL A 46 -19.02 -16.44 -1.40
CA VAL A 46 -19.26 -17.34 -0.29
C VAL A 46 -17.96 -17.54 0.46
N ARG A 47 -18.05 -18.04 1.69
CA ARG A 47 -16.84 -18.34 2.45
C ARG A 47 -16.00 -19.36 1.69
N ALA A 48 -14.69 -19.10 1.65
CA ALA A 48 -13.74 -20.05 1.12
C ALA A 48 -13.76 -21.36 1.90
N SER A 49 -13.28 -22.44 1.27
CA SER A 49 -13.24 -23.75 1.91
C SER A 49 -12.31 -23.75 3.13
N TRP A 50 -12.71 -24.44 4.20
CA TRP A 50 -11.95 -24.50 5.47
C TRP A 50 -10.51 -25.01 5.31
N TRP A 51 -10.23 -25.80 4.28
CA TRP A 51 -8.90 -26.36 4.01
C TRP A 51 -7.95 -25.36 3.36
N ARG A 52 -8.45 -24.29 2.72
CA ARG A 52 -7.61 -23.33 1.97
C ARG A 52 -6.49 -22.73 2.83
N PRO A 53 -6.74 -22.23 4.06
CA PRO A 53 -5.70 -21.75 4.95
C PRO A 53 -4.64 -22.80 5.32
N LEU A 54 -4.97 -24.09 5.30
CA LEU A 54 -4.00 -25.15 5.59
C LEU A 54 -2.89 -25.23 4.54
N ILE A 55 -3.13 -24.71 3.33
CA ILE A 55 -2.15 -24.62 2.25
C ILE A 55 -1.56 -23.21 2.18
N THR A 56 -2.42 -22.19 2.14
CA THR A 56 -1.99 -20.82 1.90
C THR A 56 -1.23 -20.22 3.09
N LEU A 57 -1.57 -20.57 4.34
CA LEU A 57 -0.90 -20.00 5.52
C LEU A 57 0.55 -20.51 5.66
N PRO A 58 0.83 -21.83 5.58
CA PRO A 58 2.22 -22.30 5.54
C PRO A 58 3.00 -21.75 4.35
N ALA A 59 2.37 -21.61 3.18
CA ALA A 59 3.02 -21.04 2.00
C ALA A 59 3.40 -19.56 2.21
N VAL A 60 2.52 -18.74 2.78
CA VAL A 60 2.86 -17.35 3.14
C VAL A 60 3.97 -17.30 4.20
N CYS A 61 3.95 -18.17 5.21
CA CYS A 61 5.05 -18.30 6.17
C CYS A 61 6.37 -18.65 5.48
N MET A 62 6.33 -19.56 4.50
CA MET A 62 7.49 -19.95 3.69
C MET A 62 8.02 -18.78 2.85
N LEU A 63 7.13 -17.98 2.25
CA LEU A 63 7.50 -16.79 1.50
C LEU A 63 8.14 -15.71 2.39
N LEU A 64 7.54 -15.44 3.56
CA LEU A 64 8.09 -14.52 4.57
C LEU A 64 9.47 -14.97 5.03
N LEU A 65 9.64 -16.27 5.28
CA LEU A 65 10.91 -16.85 5.65
C LEU A 65 11.93 -16.68 4.52
N ALA A 66 11.60 -17.02 3.28
CA ALA A 66 12.48 -16.85 2.13
C ALA A 66 12.95 -15.40 1.95
N TRP A 67 12.00 -14.45 2.00
CA TRP A 67 12.30 -13.02 1.95
C TRP A 67 13.24 -12.59 3.08
N TRP A 68 12.97 -13.05 4.30
CA TRP A 68 13.78 -12.74 5.47
C TRP A 68 15.22 -13.25 5.36
N GLN A 69 15.38 -14.48 4.85
CA GLN A 69 16.68 -15.12 4.66
C GLN A 69 17.51 -14.41 3.61
N LEU A 70 16.93 -14.02 2.47
CA LEU A 70 17.59 -13.22 1.42
C LEU A 70 18.17 -11.92 1.99
N GLY A 71 17.36 -11.18 2.74
CA GLY A 71 17.80 -10.02 3.50
C GLY A 71 18.27 -8.80 2.72
N PRO A 72 18.62 -7.71 3.43
CA PRO A 72 18.90 -6.41 2.83
C PRO A 72 20.21 -6.36 2.03
N ARG A 73 21.10 -7.35 2.19
CA ARG A 73 22.36 -7.45 1.42
C ARG A 73 22.20 -8.25 0.13
N TRP A 74 21.01 -8.77 -0.16
CA TRP A 74 20.75 -9.52 -1.39
C TRP A 74 21.04 -8.66 -2.62
N LYS A 75 21.78 -9.22 -3.59
CA LYS A 75 22.28 -8.48 -4.76
C LYS A 75 21.28 -8.39 -5.91
N HIS A 76 20.28 -9.27 -5.95
CA HIS A 76 19.34 -9.36 -7.07
C HIS A 76 17.86 -9.19 -6.64
N PRO A 77 17.50 -8.18 -5.81
CA PRO A 77 16.14 -8.07 -5.29
C PRO A 77 15.09 -7.83 -6.38
N VAL A 78 15.43 -7.09 -7.45
CA VAL A 78 14.54 -6.84 -8.59
C VAL A 78 14.25 -8.15 -9.34
N LEU A 79 15.29 -8.92 -9.67
CA LEU A 79 15.11 -10.20 -10.36
C LEU A 79 14.27 -11.18 -9.52
N THR A 80 14.51 -11.26 -8.21
CA THR A 80 13.68 -12.09 -7.33
C THR A 80 12.23 -11.62 -7.31
N ALA A 81 11.98 -10.31 -7.25
CA ALA A 81 10.63 -9.77 -7.30
C ALA A 81 9.94 -10.13 -8.63
N THR A 82 10.64 -10.00 -9.75
CA THR A 82 10.15 -10.41 -11.08
C THR A 82 9.81 -11.90 -11.11
N LEU A 83 10.70 -12.77 -10.64
CA LEU A 83 10.47 -14.21 -10.63
C LEU A 83 9.28 -14.60 -9.74
N TRP A 84 9.14 -13.97 -8.57
CA TRP A 84 8.03 -14.24 -7.66
C TRP A 84 6.70 -13.64 -8.14
N SER A 85 6.72 -12.55 -8.90
CA SER A 85 5.52 -11.96 -9.50
C SER A 85 5.06 -12.69 -10.76
N LEU A 86 5.96 -13.35 -11.50
CA LEU A 86 5.64 -13.95 -12.80
C LEU A 86 4.46 -14.95 -12.76
N PRO A 87 4.39 -15.92 -11.81
CA PRO A 87 3.24 -16.81 -11.72
C PRO A 87 1.93 -16.10 -11.39
N MET A 88 2.01 -14.98 -10.65
CA MET A 88 0.83 -14.22 -10.25
C MET A 88 0.15 -13.50 -11.42
N LEU A 89 0.86 -13.27 -12.53
CA LEU A 89 0.33 -12.56 -13.70
C LEU A 89 -0.86 -13.27 -14.34
N PHE A 90 -0.81 -14.60 -14.33
CA PHE A 90 -1.82 -15.46 -14.96
C PHE A 90 -2.77 -16.09 -13.93
N ALA A 91 -2.56 -15.79 -12.64
CA ALA A 91 -3.40 -16.26 -11.57
C ALA A 91 -4.72 -15.49 -11.52
N LEU A 92 -5.75 -16.13 -10.98
CA LEU A 92 -6.96 -15.42 -10.55
C LEU A 92 -6.61 -14.44 -9.39
N PRO A 93 -7.41 -13.38 -9.18
CA PRO A 93 -7.14 -12.39 -8.14
C PRO A 93 -6.91 -13.03 -6.78
N MET A 94 -5.79 -12.68 -6.13
CA MET A 94 -5.37 -13.30 -4.88
C MET A 94 -5.89 -12.50 -3.68
N HIS A 95 -6.64 -13.16 -2.78
CA HIS A 95 -7.12 -12.61 -1.49
C HIS A 95 -7.99 -11.35 -1.56
N SER A 96 -8.39 -10.88 -2.74
CA SER A 96 -9.29 -9.73 -2.89
C SER A 96 -10.18 -9.87 -4.11
N ARG A 97 -11.42 -9.39 -3.98
CA ARG A 97 -12.43 -9.28 -5.06
C ARG A 97 -12.42 -7.91 -5.74
N ASP A 98 -11.59 -6.96 -5.28
CA ASP A 98 -11.53 -5.60 -5.84
C ASP A 98 -11.20 -5.60 -7.34
N ALA A 99 -10.41 -6.58 -7.80
CA ALA A 99 -10.08 -6.76 -9.22
C ALA A 99 -11.33 -6.93 -10.10
N TYR A 100 -12.40 -7.58 -9.60
CA TYR A 100 -13.66 -7.71 -10.32
C TYR A 100 -14.40 -6.38 -10.38
N ALA A 101 -14.33 -5.54 -9.35
CA ALA A 101 -14.87 -4.18 -9.40
C ALA A 101 -14.13 -3.29 -10.43
N TYR A 102 -12.82 -3.48 -10.58
CA TYR A 102 -12.03 -2.81 -11.63
C TYR A 102 -12.43 -3.30 -13.02
N ALA A 103 -12.60 -4.62 -13.19
CA ALA A 103 -13.06 -5.21 -14.44
C ALA A 103 -14.49 -4.77 -14.80
N ALA A 104 -15.41 -4.75 -13.83
CA ALA A 104 -16.78 -4.25 -13.99
C ALA A 104 -16.81 -2.78 -14.41
N THR A 105 -16.03 -1.94 -13.72
CA THR A 105 -15.87 -0.53 -14.08
C THR A 105 -15.30 -0.38 -15.50
N GLY A 106 -14.28 -1.18 -15.85
CA GLY A 106 -13.68 -1.17 -17.18
C GLY A 106 -14.66 -1.59 -18.26
N TRP A 107 -15.46 -2.63 -18.00
CA TRP A 107 -16.51 -3.11 -18.89
C TRP A 107 -17.56 -2.02 -19.13
N GLN A 108 -18.04 -1.35 -18.08
CA GLN A 108 -18.98 -0.22 -18.20
C GLN A 108 -18.41 0.87 -19.11
N VAL A 109 -17.18 1.31 -18.87
CA VAL A 109 -16.52 2.34 -19.68
C VAL A 109 -16.32 1.87 -21.13
N ALA A 110 -15.97 0.61 -21.36
CA ALA A 110 -15.80 0.05 -22.69
C ALA A 110 -17.12 0.04 -23.49
N HIS A 111 -18.26 -0.05 -22.81
CA HIS A 111 -19.61 -0.01 -23.39
C HIS A 111 -20.26 1.38 -23.37
N GLY A 112 -19.49 2.43 -23.08
CA GLY A 112 -20.01 3.82 -23.07
C GLY A 112 -20.92 4.15 -21.88
N LEU A 113 -20.99 3.28 -20.88
CA LEU A 113 -21.70 3.53 -19.63
C LEU A 113 -20.85 4.41 -18.70
N ASN A 114 -21.52 5.16 -17.82
CA ASN A 114 -20.86 6.02 -16.84
C ASN A 114 -20.82 5.32 -15.46
N PRO A 115 -19.66 4.86 -14.98
CA PRO A 115 -19.54 4.15 -13.70
C PRO A 115 -19.94 4.95 -12.46
N TYR A 116 -20.14 6.27 -12.57
CA TYR A 116 -20.60 7.12 -11.47
C TYR A 116 -22.12 7.16 -11.30
N VAL A 117 -22.87 6.60 -12.25
CA VAL A 117 -24.33 6.48 -12.18
C VAL A 117 -24.84 5.07 -12.49
N THR A 118 -23.95 4.17 -12.93
CA THR A 118 -24.26 2.77 -13.20
C THR A 118 -23.73 1.87 -12.08
N PRO A 119 -24.59 1.12 -11.37
CA PRO A 119 -24.18 0.12 -10.38
C PRO A 119 -23.19 -0.89 -10.94
N LEU A 120 -22.20 -1.30 -10.15
CA LEU A 120 -21.15 -2.25 -10.56
C LEU A 120 -21.72 -3.62 -10.94
N GLY A 121 -22.81 -4.06 -10.31
CA GLY A 121 -23.49 -5.32 -10.60
C GLY A 121 -24.08 -5.39 -12.01
N ASP A 122 -24.30 -4.24 -12.66
CA ASP A 122 -24.87 -4.16 -14.02
C ASP A 122 -23.81 -4.40 -15.12
N ALA A 123 -22.57 -4.71 -14.75
CA ALA A 123 -21.45 -4.90 -15.65
C ALA A 123 -21.26 -6.37 -16.09
N ASP A 124 -22.32 -7.01 -16.59
CA ASP A 124 -22.32 -8.40 -17.09
C ASP A 124 -21.56 -9.39 -16.16
N LEU A 125 -20.80 -10.34 -16.70
CA LEU A 125 -20.07 -11.35 -15.94
C LEU A 125 -19.12 -10.75 -14.88
N PRO A 126 -18.30 -9.70 -15.15
CA PRO A 126 -17.55 -9.01 -14.10
C PRO A 126 -18.42 -8.50 -12.94
N GLY A 127 -19.60 -7.96 -13.25
CA GLY A 127 -20.56 -7.44 -12.28
C GLY A 127 -21.08 -8.52 -11.32
N LEU A 128 -21.26 -9.75 -11.78
CA LEU A 128 -21.67 -10.90 -10.95
C LEU A 128 -20.61 -11.33 -9.93
N LEU A 129 -19.35 -10.95 -10.14
CA LEU A 129 -18.20 -11.35 -9.32
C LEU A 129 -17.65 -10.22 -8.44
N VAL A 130 -18.28 -9.04 -8.45
CA VAL A 130 -17.94 -8.00 -7.47
C VAL A 130 -18.30 -8.45 -6.06
N GLY A 131 -17.83 -7.72 -5.06
CA GLY A 131 -18.26 -7.93 -3.67
C GLY A 131 -19.72 -7.47 -3.46
N VAL A 132 -20.42 -8.06 -2.49
CA VAL A 132 -21.86 -7.88 -2.24
C VAL A 132 -22.13 -6.47 -1.76
N HIS A 133 -21.17 -5.92 -1.01
CA HIS A 133 -21.14 -4.53 -0.58
C HIS A 133 -20.91 -3.54 -1.74
N TRP A 134 -20.44 -4.03 -2.89
CA TRP A 134 -20.17 -3.21 -4.07
C TRP A 134 -21.24 -3.36 -5.16
N PHE A 135 -22.02 -4.45 -5.13
CA PHE A 135 -22.91 -4.86 -6.22
C PHE A 135 -23.90 -3.77 -6.64
N THR A 136 -24.58 -3.15 -5.69
CA THR A 136 -25.58 -2.09 -5.94
C THR A 136 -25.00 -0.69 -5.98
N THR A 137 -23.68 -0.55 -5.83
CA THR A 137 -23.01 0.75 -5.69
C THR A 137 -22.34 1.18 -6.99
N THR A 138 -22.14 2.49 -7.12
CA THR A 138 -21.36 3.11 -8.21
C THR A 138 -19.90 3.28 -7.81
N SER A 139 -19.03 3.56 -8.79
CA SER A 139 -17.58 3.57 -8.58
C SER A 139 -17.09 4.67 -7.63
N VAL A 140 -16.16 4.30 -6.74
CA VAL A 140 -15.47 5.19 -5.79
C VAL A 140 -14.14 5.74 -6.30
N TYR A 141 -13.71 5.28 -7.47
CA TYR A 141 -12.40 5.61 -8.02
C TYR A 141 -12.44 6.92 -8.81
N PRO A 142 -11.34 7.71 -8.81
CA PRO A 142 -11.26 8.92 -9.63
C PRO A 142 -11.21 8.62 -11.13
N SER A 143 -11.53 9.63 -11.95
CA SER A 143 -11.76 9.50 -13.39
C SER A 143 -10.62 8.82 -14.15
N LEU A 144 -9.35 9.11 -13.82
CA LEU A 144 -8.21 8.50 -14.50
C LEU A 144 -8.17 6.98 -14.28
N SER A 145 -8.46 6.48 -13.08
CA SER A 145 -8.59 5.03 -12.86
C SER A 145 -9.70 4.41 -13.72
N LEU A 146 -10.86 5.08 -13.82
CA LEU A 146 -11.95 4.61 -14.67
C LEU A 146 -11.52 4.53 -16.14
N GLU A 147 -10.79 5.53 -16.64
CA GLU A 147 -10.26 5.52 -18.02
C GLU A 147 -9.24 4.40 -18.23
N LEU A 148 -8.36 4.16 -17.26
CA LEU A 148 -7.38 3.07 -17.32
C LEU A 148 -8.06 1.71 -17.36
N PHE A 149 -9.04 1.47 -16.50
CA PHE A 149 -9.81 0.22 -16.50
C PHE A 149 -10.56 0.04 -17.82
N GLY A 150 -11.17 1.11 -18.34
CA GLY A 150 -11.84 1.09 -19.64
C GLY A 150 -10.91 0.82 -20.81
N ALA A 151 -9.71 1.41 -20.81
CA ALA A 151 -8.70 1.16 -21.82
C ALA A 151 -8.24 -0.31 -21.80
N ILE A 152 -8.06 -0.87 -20.61
CA ILE A 152 -7.69 -2.27 -20.42
C ILE A 152 -8.81 -3.20 -20.90
N ALA A 153 -10.05 -2.95 -20.51
CA ALA A 153 -11.20 -3.73 -20.95
C ALA A 153 -11.39 -3.68 -22.49
N ARG A 154 -11.19 -2.52 -23.13
CA ARG A 154 -11.22 -2.41 -24.60
C ARG A 154 -10.08 -3.21 -25.25
N MET A 155 -8.87 -3.15 -24.69
CA MET A 155 -7.70 -3.87 -25.20
C MET A 155 -7.88 -5.39 -25.17
N THR A 156 -8.63 -5.90 -24.19
CA THR A 156 -8.91 -7.34 -24.01
C THR A 156 -10.25 -7.78 -24.59
N GLY A 157 -10.96 -6.90 -25.29
CA GLY A 157 -12.28 -7.19 -25.86
C GLY A 157 -13.38 -7.44 -24.81
N GLY A 158 -13.17 -7.01 -23.56
CA GLY A 158 -14.11 -7.24 -22.46
C GLY A 158 -14.07 -8.65 -21.86
N ASP A 159 -13.19 -9.54 -22.34
CA ASP A 159 -13.03 -10.88 -21.76
C ASP A 159 -12.58 -10.78 -20.30
N LEU A 160 -13.32 -11.43 -19.39
CA LEU A 160 -13.07 -11.29 -17.96
C LEU A 160 -11.66 -11.74 -17.57
N TYR A 161 -11.22 -12.93 -18.03
CA TYR A 161 -9.93 -13.48 -17.62
C TYR A 161 -8.79 -12.61 -18.14
N TRP A 162 -8.79 -12.28 -19.43
CA TRP A 162 -7.75 -11.45 -20.02
C TRP A 162 -7.75 -10.02 -19.47
N THR A 163 -8.93 -9.47 -19.14
CA THR A 163 -9.02 -8.18 -18.44
C THR A 163 -8.35 -8.24 -17.07
N LEU A 164 -8.57 -9.29 -16.27
CA LEU A 164 -7.91 -9.48 -14.97
C LEU A 164 -6.39 -9.66 -15.10
N VAL A 165 -5.93 -10.37 -16.12
CA VAL A 165 -4.50 -10.48 -16.44
C VAL A 165 -3.93 -9.10 -16.79
N ALA A 166 -4.59 -8.37 -17.68
CA ALA A 166 -4.13 -7.06 -18.16
C ALA A 166 -4.23 -5.95 -17.10
N LEU A 167 -5.12 -6.06 -16.13
CA LEU A 167 -5.20 -5.16 -14.97
C LEU A 167 -3.94 -5.19 -14.09
N ARG A 168 -3.03 -6.14 -14.30
CA ARG A 168 -1.71 -6.17 -13.63
C ARG A 168 -0.66 -5.31 -14.33
N LEU A 169 -0.91 -4.82 -15.55
CA LEU A 169 0.01 -3.91 -16.24
C LEU A 169 0.28 -2.63 -15.42
N PRO A 170 -0.74 -1.95 -14.85
CA PRO A 170 -0.53 -0.89 -13.85
C PRO A 170 0.39 -1.29 -12.69
N SER A 171 0.19 -2.48 -12.11
CA SER A 171 1.00 -2.97 -10.99
C SER A 171 2.44 -3.26 -11.39
N LEU A 172 2.66 -3.83 -12.57
CA LEU A 172 3.99 -4.06 -13.12
C LEU A 172 4.72 -2.75 -13.41
N LEU A 173 4.03 -1.77 -13.99
CA LEU A 173 4.55 -0.43 -14.20
C LEU A 173 4.93 0.22 -12.86
N ALA A 174 4.08 0.10 -11.85
CA ALA A 174 4.37 0.60 -10.50
C ALA A 174 5.63 -0.05 -9.90
N LEU A 175 5.79 -1.37 -10.00
CA LEU A 175 6.99 -2.06 -9.53
C LEU A 175 8.24 -1.63 -10.31
N ALA A 176 8.14 -1.43 -11.62
CA ALA A 176 9.24 -0.91 -12.43
C ALA A 176 9.65 0.50 -12.01
N VAL A 177 8.69 1.40 -11.81
CA VAL A 177 8.93 2.76 -11.29
C VAL A 177 9.60 2.69 -9.91
N LEU A 178 9.10 1.87 -8.98
CA LEU A 178 9.72 1.70 -7.67
C LEU A 178 11.14 1.13 -7.75
N ALA A 179 11.40 0.17 -8.65
CA ALA A 179 12.73 -0.40 -8.87
C ALA A 179 13.76 0.64 -9.35
N LEU A 180 13.32 1.68 -10.05
CA LEU A 180 14.16 2.80 -10.50
C LEU A 180 14.29 3.89 -9.43
N VAL A 181 13.17 4.24 -8.79
CA VAL A 181 13.07 5.38 -7.86
C VAL A 181 13.72 5.07 -6.53
N LEU A 182 13.48 3.90 -5.93
CA LEU A 182 13.99 3.57 -4.59
C LEU A 182 15.53 3.63 -4.52
N PRO A 183 16.30 3.03 -5.45
CA PRO A 183 17.75 3.14 -5.46
C PRO A 183 18.26 4.58 -5.62
N ALA A 184 17.60 5.36 -6.47
CA ALA A 184 17.96 6.76 -6.68
C ALA A 184 17.75 7.58 -5.41
N LEU A 185 16.61 7.39 -4.76
CA LEU A 185 16.28 8.04 -3.50
C LEU A 185 17.23 7.60 -2.38
N ALA A 186 17.55 6.30 -2.28
CA ALA A 186 18.50 5.78 -1.30
C ALA A 186 19.88 6.45 -1.41
N ARG A 187 20.41 6.63 -2.63
CA ARG A 187 21.68 7.32 -2.85
C ARG A 187 21.63 8.79 -2.39
N ARG A 188 20.51 9.48 -2.59
CA ARG A 188 20.33 10.88 -2.16
C ARG A 188 20.33 11.04 -0.64
N PHE A 189 19.87 10.02 0.08
CA PHE A 189 19.74 10.04 1.53
C PHE A 189 20.75 9.12 2.24
N GLY A 190 21.81 8.69 1.55
CA GLY A 190 22.90 7.90 2.14
C GLY A 190 22.48 6.52 2.67
N LEU A 191 21.53 5.86 2.03
CA LEU A 191 21.08 4.49 2.34
C LEU A 191 21.60 3.50 1.30
N ASP A 192 21.77 2.23 1.72
CA ASP A 192 22.06 1.14 0.79
C ASP A 192 20.86 0.90 -0.16
N PRO A 193 21.02 1.03 -1.49
CA PRO A 193 19.97 0.71 -2.46
C PRO A 193 19.37 -0.71 -2.30
N ARG A 194 20.16 -1.68 -1.85
CA ARG A 194 19.70 -3.06 -1.67
C ARG A 194 18.74 -3.18 -0.49
N LEU A 195 19.00 -2.44 0.59
CA LEU A 195 18.11 -2.37 1.75
C LEU A 195 16.72 -1.85 1.35
N VAL A 196 16.66 -0.74 0.61
CA VAL A 196 15.37 -0.14 0.23
C VAL A 196 14.61 -1.02 -0.77
N LEU A 197 15.31 -1.70 -1.69
CA LEU A 197 14.68 -2.64 -2.63
C LEU A 197 14.18 -3.89 -1.92
N TRP A 198 14.96 -4.45 -0.99
CA TRP A 198 14.54 -5.62 -0.23
C TRP A 198 13.33 -5.30 0.69
N ALA A 199 13.38 -4.18 1.40
CA ALA A 199 12.34 -3.78 2.33
C ALA A 199 11.09 -3.25 1.63
N GLY A 200 11.25 -2.53 0.52
CA GLY A 200 10.22 -1.72 -0.13
C GLY A 200 9.68 -2.25 -1.46
N LEU A 201 10.39 -3.13 -2.16
CA LEU A 201 9.99 -3.70 -3.46
C LEU A 201 9.79 -5.22 -3.37
N LEU A 202 10.82 -5.97 -2.96
CA LEU A 202 10.79 -7.43 -2.84
C LEU A 202 9.94 -7.93 -1.66
N ASN A 203 9.38 -7.02 -0.86
CA ASN A 203 8.56 -7.36 0.28
C ASN A 203 7.35 -8.22 -0.14
N PRO A 204 7.09 -9.37 0.52
CA PRO A 204 6.00 -10.28 0.16
C PRO A 204 4.63 -9.62 0.03
N ILE A 205 4.33 -8.62 0.88
CA ILE A 205 3.06 -7.89 0.81
C ILE A 205 2.98 -7.07 -0.48
N MET A 206 4.07 -6.42 -0.89
CA MET A 206 4.09 -5.64 -2.12
C MET A 206 3.76 -6.51 -3.33
N LEU A 207 4.31 -7.73 -3.39
CA LEU A 207 4.08 -8.62 -4.53
C LEU A 207 2.69 -9.27 -4.47
N ILE A 208 2.31 -9.86 -3.33
CA ILE A 208 1.01 -10.54 -3.18
C ILE A 208 -0.14 -9.55 -3.38
N GLN A 209 -0.08 -8.38 -2.76
CA GLN A 209 -1.19 -7.44 -2.80
C GLN A 209 -1.23 -6.67 -4.12
N LEU A 210 -0.12 -6.07 -4.56
CA LEU A 210 -0.15 -5.22 -5.75
C LEU A 210 -0.27 -6.04 -7.04
N VAL A 211 0.43 -7.17 -7.14
CA VAL A 211 0.41 -8.02 -8.35
C VAL A 211 -0.63 -9.13 -8.23
N GLY A 212 -0.58 -9.91 -7.15
CA GLY A 212 -1.51 -11.01 -6.94
C GLY A 212 -2.96 -10.55 -6.80
N GLY A 213 -3.21 -9.60 -5.89
CA GLY A 213 -4.52 -9.01 -5.61
C GLY A 213 -4.95 -7.91 -6.58
N VAL A 214 -4.08 -7.55 -7.54
CA VAL A 214 -4.37 -6.56 -8.59
C VAL A 214 -4.73 -5.18 -8.02
N HIS A 215 -4.22 -4.81 -6.84
CA HIS A 215 -4.64 -3.58 -6.17
C HIS A 215 -4.23 -2.32 -6.94
N ASN A 216 -5.23 -1.50 -7.27
CA ASN A 216 -5.09 -0.24 -8.00
C ASN A 216 -4.16 0.77 -7.31
N ASP A 217 -3.98 0.62 -6.00
CA ASP A 217 -3.05 1.36 -5.15
C ASP A 217 -1.60 1.36 -5.68
N ALA A 218 -1.19 0.36 -6.47
CA ALA A 218 0.19 0.21 -6.93
C ALA A 218 0.74 1.49 -7.61
N LEU A 219 0.02 2.02 -8.60
CA LEU A 219 0.45 3.25 -9.30
C LEU A 219 0.42 4.46 -8.38
N MET A 220 -0.59 4.56 -7.50
CA MET A 220 -0.67 5.63 -6.50
C MET A 220 0.60 5.66 -5.63
N VAL A 221 1.02 4.50 -5.12
CA VAL A 221 2.23 4.34 -4.30
C VAL A 221 3.48 4.69 -5.10
N ALA A 222 3.65 4.13 -6.31
CA ALA A 222 4.83 4.36 -7.12
C ALA A 222 5.01 5.84 -7.49
N LEU A 223 3.93 6.52 -7.89
CA LEU A 223 3.94 7.94 -8.21
C LEU A 223 4.17 8.81 -6.96
N GLY A 224 3.56 8.45 -5.82
CA GLY A 224 3.80 9.11 -4.54
C GLY A 224 5.27 9.04 -4.11
N VAL A 225 5.90 7.87 -4.21
CA VAL A 225 7.33 7.68 -3.92
C VAL A 225 8.21 8.41 -4.94
N ALA A 226 7.83 8.44 -6.22
CA ALA A 226 8.53 9.21 -7.26
C ALA A 226 8.50 10.72 -6.98
N ALA A 227 7.42 11.24 -6.39
CA ALA A 227 7.33 12.64 -5.99
C ALA A 227 8.37 13.02 -4.91
N PHE A 228 8.72 12.10 -4.00
CA PHE A 228 9.84 12.33 -3.05
C PHE A 228 11.17 12.46 -3.78
N LEU A 229 11.42 11.64 -4.82
CA LEU A 229 12.64 11.76 -5.60
C LEU A 229 12.68 13.08 -6.38
N ALA A 230 11.56 13.51 -6.96
CA ALA A 230 11.48 14.76 -7.73
C ALA A 230 11.89 16.00 -6.90
N VAL A 231 11.59 16.02 -5.60
CA VAL A 231 11.98 17.13 -4.71
C VAL A 231 13.45 17.10 -4.28
N THR A 232 14.19 16.02 -4.54
CA THR A 232 15.63 15.91 -4.20
C THR A 232 16.57 16.66 -5.14
N ASP A 233 16.03 17.37 -6.13
CA ASP A 233 16.80 18.08 -7.16
C ASP A 233 17.63 17.11 -8.03
N LEU A 234 17.01 16.59 -9.09
CA LEU A 234 17.62 15.75 -10.12
C LEU A 234 18.51 16.54 -11.11
N GLY A 235 19.13 17.64 -10.66
CA GLY A 235 19.84 18.61 -11.51
C GLY A 235 18.94 19.75 -12.01
N TRP A 236 17.77 19.92 -11.39
CA TRP A 236 16.78 20.93 -11.69
C TRP A 236 16.85 22.12 -10.74
N LYS A 237 17.26 23.28 -11.25
CA LYS A 237 17.33 24.51 -10.45
C LYS A 237 15.94 25.02 -10.02
N GLY A 238 15.86 25.54 -8.80
CA GLY A 238 14.72 26.32 -8.30
C GLY A 238 13.47 25.49 -7.99
N TRP A 239 12.31 25.87 -8.54
CA TRP A 239 11.01 25.29 -8.21
C TRP A 239 10.61 24.07 -9.05
N ARG A 240 11.37 23.75 -10.11
CA ARG A 240 11.04 22.70 -11.09
C ARG A 240 10.77 21.33 -10.46
N GLY A 241 11.59 20.89 -9.50
CA GLY A 241 11.36 19.63 -8.78
C GLY A 241 10.05 19.58 -8.00
N LEU A 242 9.60 20.72 -7.45
CA LEU A 242 8.29 20.80 -6.79
C LEU A 242 7.14 20.77 -7.79
N LEU A 243 7.28 21.42 -8.95
CA LEU A 243 6.27 21.35 -10.01
C LEU A 243 6.09 19.91 -10.49
N VAL A 244 7.18 19.19 -10.75
CA VAL A 244 7.12 17.78 -11.16
C VAL A 244 6.55 16.90 -10.05
N ALA A 245 6.95 17.12 -8.78
CA ALA A 245 6.34 16.42 -7.65
C ALA A 245 4.83 16.67 -7.58
N GLY A 246 4.38 17.90 -7.87
CA GLY A 246 2.96 18.24 -7.96
C GLY A 246 2.23 17.49 -9.08
N VAL A 247 2.81 17.42 -10.28
CA VAL A 247 2.23 16.65 -11.40
C VAL A 247 2.13 15.16 -11.05
N LEU A 248 3.18 14.59 -10.47
CA LEU A 248 3.20 13.18 -10.04
C LEU A 248 2.14 12.90 -8.98
N LEU A 249 2.00 13.77 -7.97
CA LEU A 249 0.98 13.63 -6.93
C LEU A 249 -0.43 13.83 -7.47
N GLY A 250 -0.65 14.79 -8.37
CA GLY A 250 -1.97 15.00 -8.98
C GLY A 250 -2.39 13.84 -9.87
N THR A 251 -1.43 13.25 -10.59
CA THR A 251 -1.62 12.00 -11.34
C THR A 251 -1.93 10.83 -10.40
N ALA A 252 -1.18 10.72 -9.30
CA ALA A 252 -1.44 9.70 -8.27
C ALA A 252 -2.82 9.86 -7.63
N MET A 253 -3.29 11.09 -7.39
CA MET A 253 -4.65 11.38 -6.93
C MET A 253 -5.70 10.98 -7.97
N GLY A 254 -5.38 11.09 -9.26
CA GLY A 254 -6.21 10.58 -10.36
C GLY A 254 -6.34 9.06 -10.35
N ILE A 255 -5.34 8.35 -9.82
CA ILE A 255 -5.44 6.90 -9.56
C ILE A 255 -6.28 6.66 -8.30
N LYS A 256 -5.90 7.29 -7.18
CA LYS A 256 -6.57 7.14 -5.88
C LYS A 256 -6.40 8.41 -5.05
N GLN A 257 -7.50 9.01 -4.62
CA GLN A 257 -7.56 10.34 -4.00
C GLN A 257 -6.66 10.45 -2.75
N SER A 258 -6.49 9.34 -2.02
CA SER A 258 -5.64 9.25 -0.83
C SER A 258 -4.15 9.53 -1.10
N ALA A 259 -3.72 9.59 -2.37
CA ALA A 259 -2.37 10.02 -2.73
C ALA A 259 -2.02 11.41 -2.17
N ALA A 260 -3.01 12.27 -1.92
CA ALA A 260 -2.85 13.58 -1.30
C ALA A 260 -2.04 13.53 0.00
N LEU A 261 -2.12 12.42 0.75
CA LEU A 261 -1.40 12.22 2.01
C LEU A 261 0.12 12.17 1.82
N TYR A 262 0.62 11.65 0.70
CA TYR A 262 2.04 11.72 0.37
C TYR A 262 2.51 13.16 0.20
N GLY A 263 1.62 14.06 -0.24
CA GLY A 263 1.92 15.49 -0.38
C GLY A 263 2.43 16.12 0.92
N LEU A 264 1.86 15.75 2.07
CA LEU A 264 2.34 16.22 3.37
C LEU A 264 3.80 15.81 3.63
N GLY A 265 4.11 14.53 3.38
CA GLY A 265 5.48 14.01 3.50
C GLY A 265 6.45 14.64 2.50
N VAL A 266 6.03 14.81 1.24
CA VAL A 266 6.82 15.45 0.17
C VAL A 266 7.16 16.89 0.54
N VAL A 267 6.20 17.65 1.08
CA VAL A 267 6.44 19.01 1.58
C VAL A 267 7.44 19.00 2.73
N ALA A 268 7.33 18.06 3.68
CA ALA A 268 8.28 17.97 4.79
C ALA A 268 9.72 17.67 4.31
N VAL A 269 9.87 16.74 3.36
CA VAL A 269 11.19 16.41 2.78
C VAL A 269 11.74 17.58 1.96
N ALA A 270 10.91 18.20 1.13
CA ALA A 270 11.28 19.38 0.36
C ALA A 270 11.71 20.54 1.26
N TRP A 271 10.99 20.77 2.36
CA TRP A 271 11.32 21.79 3.35
C TRP A 271 12.69 21.51 3.99
N GLY A 272 12.94 20.28 4.41
CA GLY A 272 14.23 19.88 4.97
C GLY A 272 15.40 20.15 4.03
N LEU A 273 15.21 19.92 2.72
CA LEU A 273 16.23 20.17 1.70
C LEU A 273 16.43 21.66 1.40
N ARG A 274 15.41 22.50 1.61
CA ARG A 274 15.40 23.92 1.21
C ARG A 274 15.61 24.91 2.34
N ILE A 275 15.53 24.48 3.60
CA ILE A 275 15.57 25.40 4.75
C ILE A 275 16.84 26.28 4.79
N ARG A 276 17.97 25.76 4.28
CA ARG A 276 19.25 26.51 4.18
C ARG A 276 19.18 27.70 3.21
N GLN A 277 18.24 27.69 2.27
CA GLN A 277 18.03 28.78 1.31
C GLN A 277 17.24 29.93 1.95
N GLY A 278 16.59 29.66 3.10
CA GLY A 278 16.01 30.61 4.04
C GLY A 278 14.83 30.01 4.79
N ASN A 279 14.60 30.49 6.01
CA ASN A 279 13.65 29.94 6.97
C ASN A 279 12.41 30.85 7.13
N GLY A 280 11.39 30.36 7.82
CA GLY A 280 10.16 31.08 8.16
C GLY A 280 8.90 30.47 7.56
N TRP A 281 7.76 30.76 8.20
CA TRP A 281 6.44 30.28 7.76
C TRP A 281 6.08 30.67 6.31
N PRO A 282 6.36 31.89 5.81
CA PRO A 282 6.03 32.24 4.42
C PRO A 282 6.71 31.32 3.38
N ARG A 283 7.96 30.91 3.63
CA ARG A 283 8.69 30.02 2.72
C ARG A 283 8.23 28.57 2.82
N LEU A 284 7.91 28.10 4.02
CA LEU A 284 7.28 26.79 4.19
C LEU A 284 5.92 26.76 3.48
N ILE A 285 5.11 27.81 3.63
CA ILE A 285 3.83 27.96 2.92
C ILE A 285 4.07 27.96 1.41
N ALA A 286 5.05 28.68 0.88
CA ALA A 286 5.36 28.62 -0.55
C ALA A 286 5.81 27.21 -1.00
N THR A 287 6.61 26.53 -0.19
CA THR A 287 7.06 25.14 -0.43
C THR A 287 5.89 24.15 -0.45
N ALA A 288 4.80 24.44 0.25
CA ALA A 288 3.57 23.67 0.22
C ALA A 288 2.62 24.08 -0.91
N ALA A 289 2.39 25.39 -1.07
CA ALA A 289 1.38 25.95 -1.95
C ALA A 289 1.71 25.74 -3.43
N VAL A 290 2.98 25.88 -3.83
CA VAL A 290 3.40 25.71 -5.23
C VAL A 290 3.15 24.27 -5.74
N PRO A 291 3.75 23.22 -5.14
CA PRO A 291 3.45 21.85 -5.56
C PRO A 291 1.99 21.46 -5.28
N GLY A 292 1.37 22.00 -4.23
CA GLY A 292 -0.03 21.76 -3.90
C GLY A 292 -1.00 22.26 -4.98
N ALA A 293 -0.80 23.47 -5.49
CA ALA A 293 -1.60 24.03 -6.58
C ALA A 293 -1.46 23.19 -7.87
N VAL A 294 -0.23 22.77 -8.21
CA VAL A 294 0.00 21.89 -9.37
C VAL A 294 -0.63 20.51 -9.17
N THR A 295 -0.60 19.97 -7.96
CA THR A 295 -1.25 18.70 -7.60
C THR A 295 -2.75 18.79 -7.86
N VAL A 296 -3.41 19.81 -7.30
CA VAL A 296 -4.85 20.04 -7.48
C VAL A 296 -5.19 20.29 -8.95
N GLY A 297 -4.43 21.15 -9.63
CA GLY A 297 -4.64 21.44 -11.06
C GLY A 297 -4.53 20.19 -11.93
N THR A 298 -3.49 19.38 -11.73
CA THR A 298 -3.30 18.12 -12.47
C THR A 298 -4.42 17.13 -12.19
N PHE A 299 -4.82 16.97 -10.93
CA PHE A 299 -5.93 16.10 -10.54
C PHE A 299 -7.26 16.54 -11.18
N LEU A 300 -7.57 17.83 -11.16
CA LEU A 300 -8.79 18.38 -11.76
C LEU A 300 -8.79 18.21 -13.29
N LEU A 301 -7.65 18.46 -13.95
CA LEU A 301 -7.50 18.24 -15.39
C LEU A 301 -7.75 16.77 -15.77
N LEU A 302 -7.17 15.83 -15.03
CA LEU A 302 -7.39 14.39 -15.22
C LEU A 302 -8.81 13.94 -14.83
N SER A 303 -9.53 14.76 -14.07
CA SER A 303 -10.93 14.52 -13.69
C SER A 303 -11.92 15.06 -14.71
N LEU A 304 -11.51 15.85 -15.70
CA LEU A 304 -12.43 16.43 -16.70
C LEU A 304 -13.29 15.40 -17.46
N PRO A 305 -12.80 14.20 -17.85
CA PRO A 305 -13.59 13.27 -18.65
C PRO A 305 -14.89 12.79 -17.97
N ARG A 306 -14.88 12.59 -16.64
CA ARG A 306 -16.05 12.07 -15.88
C ARG A 306 -16.41 12.89 -14.65
N GLY A 307 -15.68 13.95 -14.35
CA GLY A 307 -15.85 14.77 -13.15
C GLY A 307 -15.43 14.05 -11.86
N LEU A 308 -16.12 14.40 -10.77
CA LEU A 308 -15.85 13.90 -9.41
C LEU A 308 -17.01 13.02 -8.90
N GLY A 309 -17.62 12.22 -9.78
CA GLY A 309 -18.81 11.43 -9.45
C GLY A 309 -18.61 10.34 -8.40
N TRP A 310 -17.35 10.05 -8.00
CA TRP A 310 -17.03 9.25 -6.82
C TRP A 310 -17.53 9.89 -5.50
N ARG A 311 -18.00 11.14 -5.54
CA ARG A 311 -18.67 11.85 -4.43
C ARG A 311 -20.19 11.68 -4.43
N ASN A 312 -20.75 11.01 -5.44
CA ASN A 312 -22.20 10.81 -5.52
C ASN A 312 -22.68 10.00 -4.31
N PRO A 313 -23.93 10.22 -3.84
CA PRO A 313 -24.49 9.44 -2.74
C PRO A 313 -24.59 7.94 -3.02
N THR A 314 -24.58 7.55 -4.30
CA THR A 314 -24.60 6.17 -4.79
C THR A 314 -23.22 5.53 -4.84
N ALA A 315 -22.13 6.27 -4.61
CA ALA A 315 -20.78 5.72 -4.61
C ALA A 315 -20.63 4.76 -3.43
N GLY A 316 -19.96 3.62 -3.65
CA GLY A 316 -19.73 2.66 -2.57
C GLY A 316 -18.91 3.25 -1.42
N ASN A 317 -18.85 2.53 -0.30
CA ASN A 317 -18.10 2.99 0.87
C ASN A 317 -17.31 1.84 1.49
N PRO A 318 -15.98 1.98 1.68
CA PRO A 318 -15.16 0.96 2.33
C PRO A 318 -15.64 0.52 3.72
N ILE A 319 -16.45 1.33 4.41
CA ILE A 319 -17.02 1.01 5.73
C ILE A 319 -18.09 -0.10 5.67
N GLU A 320 -18.65 -0.36 4.49
CA GLU A 320 -19.68 -1.38 4.30
C GLU A 320 -19.10 -2.78 4.45
N ALA A 321 -17.84 -2.96 4.04
CA ALA A 321 -17.07 -4.16 4.32
C ALA A 321 -16.43 -4.10 5.71
N THR A 322 -16.61 -5.14 6.52
CA THR A 322 -15.84 -5.29 7.76
C THR A 322 -14.35 -5.40 7.44
N SER A 323 -13.49 -4.73 8.22
CA SER A 323 -12.05 -4.66 7.96
C SER A 323 -11.23 -4.79 9.25
N ASN A 324 -9.92 -4.54 9.17
CA ASN A 324 -9.02 -4.50 10.35
C ASN A 324 -9.11 -3.19 11.15
N ALA A 325 -9.91 -2.22 10.70
CA ALA A 325 -10.06 -0.94 11.41
C ALA A 325 -11.00 -1.11 12.60
N PRO A 326 -10.64 -0.66 13.82
CA PRO A 326 -11.52 -0.72 14.97
C PRO A 326 -12.87 -0.02 14.74
N LEU A 327 -12.87 1.10 14.02
CA LEU A 327 -14.10 1.83 13.68
C LEU A 327 -15.02 1.01 12.77
N SER A 328 -14.49 0.14 11.91
CA SER A 328 -15.33 -0.77 11.11
C SER A 328 -16.09 -1.78 11.96
N TRP A 329 -15.55 -2.17 13.12
CA TRP A 329 -16.21 -3.07 14.06
C TRP A 329 -17.32 -2.35 14.82
N VAL A 330 -17.08 -1.09 15.20
CA VAL A 330 -18.12 -0.22 15.76
C VAL A 330 -19.27 -0.06 14.76
N ALA A 331 -18.97 0.23 13.49
CA ALA A 331 -19.99 0.32 12.45
C ALA A 331 -20.76 -1.00 12.30
N SER A 332 -20.05 -2.13 12.26
CA SER A 332 -20.66 -3.46 12.17
C SER A 332 -21.57 -3.76 13.37
N PHE A 333 -21.14 -3.42 14.59
CA PHE A 333 -21.92 -3.59 15.81
C PHE A 333 -23.20 -2.75 15.79
N LEU A 334 -23.10 -1.45 15.46
CA LEU A 334 -24.25 -0.55 15.39
C LEU A 334 -25.29 -1.03 14.38
N ARG A 335 -24.85 -1.54 13.22
CA ARG A 335 -25.72 -2.07 12.16
C ARG A 335 -26.36 -3.39 12.56
N TYR A 336 -25.58 -4.32 13.10
CA TYR A 336 -26.05 -5.66 13.49
C TYR A 336 -27.06 -5.62 14.65
N HIS A 337 -26.86 -4.72 15.61
CA HIS A 337 -27.78 -4.56 16.74
C HIS A 337 -28.90 -3.53 16.48
N HIS A 338 -29.04 -3.06 15.24
CA HIS A 338 -30.08 -2.10 14.84
C HIS A 338 -30.14 -0.85 15.73
N VAL A 339 -29.00 -0.42 16.29
CA VAL A 339 -28.92 0.80 17.12
C VAL A 339 -29.25 2.04 16.28
N PHE A 340 -28.84 2.01 15.01
CA PHE A 340 -29.19 2.99 13.99
C PHE A 340 -29.59 2.28 12.69
N SER A 341 -30.27 2.99 11.80
CA SER A 341 -30.40 2.54 10.41
C SER A 341 -29.02 2.45 9.75
N PHE A 342 -28.88 1.59 8.74
CA PHE A 342 -27.60 1.35 8.05
C PHE A 342 -26.93 2.64 7.53
N PRO A 343 -27.66 3.56 6.86
CA PRO A 343 -27.09 4.83 6.40
C PRO A 343 -26.63 5.73 7.55
N VAL A 344 -27.39 5.78 8.65
CA VAL A 344 -27.06 6.61 9.82
C VAL A 344 -25.81 6.07 10.53
N ALA A 345 -25.72 4.75 10.73
CA ALA A 345 -24.54 4.13 11.32
C ALA A 345 -23.27 4.44 10.49
N ASN A 346 -23.35 4.30 9.16
CA ASN A 346 -22.24 4.59 8.27
C ASN A 346 -21.86 6.08 8.29
N ALA A 347 -22.84 6.99 8.27
CA ALA A 347 -22.60 8.43 8.31
C ALA A 347 -21.93 8.87 9.63
N VAL A 348 -22.40 8.36 10.77
CA VAL A 348 -21.84 8.66 12.10
C VAL A 348 -20.38 8.20 12.17
N VAL A 349 -20.10 6.95 11.82
CA VAL A 349 -18.74 6.42 11.92
C VAL A 349 -17.80 7.08 10.90
N THR A 350 -18.28 7.39 9.69
CA THR A 350 -17.50 8.15 8.69
C THR A 350 -17.14 9.55 9.21
N THR A 351 -18.09 10.22 9.87
CA THR A 351 -17.87 11.55 10.48
C THR A 351 -16.84 11.47 11.60
N ILE A 352 -17.00 10.53 12.53
CA ILE A 352 -16.05 10.29 13.64
C ILE A 352 -14.65 9.98 13.09
N SER A 353 -14.57 9.10 12.09
CA SER A 353 -13.30 8.74 11.46
C SER A 353 -12.62 9.94 10.81
N THR A 354 -13.38 10.78 10.10
CA THR A 354 -12.84 11.99 9.46
C THR A 354 -12.25 12.95 10.49
N ILE A 355 -12.98 13.20 11.60
CA ILE A 355 -12.49 14.03 12.71
C ILE A 355 -11.23 13.43 13.31
N LEU A 356 -11.21 12.11 13.55
CA LEU A 356 -10.07 11.41 14.12
C LEU A 356 -8.84 11.45 13.22
N ILE A 357 -9.00 11.25 11.90
CA ILE A 357 -7.92 11.36 10.92
C ILE A 357 -7.28 12.76 11.01
N VAL A 358 -8.10 13.82 10.97
CA VAL A 358 -7.61 15.20 11.03
C VAL A 358 -6.89 15.45 12.36
N ALA A 359 -7.50 15.07 13.48
CA ALA A 359 -6.91 15.24 14.80
C ALA A 359 -5.55 14.53 14.95
N VAL A 360 -5.46 13.26 14.52
CA VAL A 360 -4.21 12.49 14.61
C VAL A 360 -3.16 13.04 13.65
N ILE A 361 -3.51 13.45 12.43
CA ILE A 361 -2.57 14.10 11.50
C ILE A 361 -2.04 15.42 12.08
N LEU A 362 -2.89 16.22 12.74
CA LEU A 362 -2.46 17.43 13.43
C LEU A 362 -1.48 17.12 14.56
N VAL A 363 -1.74 16.09 15.38
CA VAL A 363 -0.81 15.64 16.42
C VAL A 363 0.52 15.20 15.81
N VAL A 364 0.47 14.42 14.72
CA VAL A 364 1.66 13.98 13.97
C VAL A 364 2.44 15.17 13.41
N TRP A 365 1.75 16.18 12.89
CA TRP A 365 2.37 17.44 12.42
C TRP A 365 3.04 18.17 13.57
N ILE A 366 2.34 18.38 14.68
CA ILE A 366 2.88 19.07 15.84
C ILE A 366 4.12 18.33 16.36
N ARG A 367 4.13 16.99 16.34
CA ARG A 367 5.22 16.19 16.92
C ARG A 367 6.43 16.02 16.00
N PHE A 368 6.20 15.85 14.70
CA PHE A 368 7.22 15.43 13.73
C PHE A 368 7.27 16.28 12.46
N GLY A 369 6.26 17.09 12.19
CA GLY A 369 6.13 17.87 10.97
C GLY A 369 7.11 19.05 10.87
N PRO A 370 7.21 19.65 9.68
CA PRO A 370 8.04 20.82 9.43
C PRO A 370 7.49 22.05 10.16
N ARG A 371 8.40 22.93 10.59
CA ARG A 371 8.10 24.22 11.19
C ARG A 371 8.85 25.32 10.44
N GLY A 372 8.35 26.55 10.47
CA GLY A 372 9.05 27.68 9.83
C GLY A 372 10.51 27.82 10.26
N SER A 373 10.85 27.51 11.51
CA SER A 373 12.22 27.57 12.04
C SER A 373 12.96 26.23 12.07
N GLY A 374 12.32 25.10 11.71
CA GLY A 374 12.91 23.77 11.91
C GLY A 374 12.41 22.72 10.94
N ILE A 375 13.29 21.75 10.63
CA ILE A 375 13.03 20.70 9.64
C ILE A 375 11.97 19.68 10.13
N GLY A 376 11.94 19.39 11.42
CA GLY A 376 11.14 18.28 11.96
C GLY A 376 11.83 16.93 11.72
N GLN A 377 11.04 15.87 11.50
CA GLN A 377 11.51 14.53 11.13
C GLN A 377 10.78 14.07 9.86
N PRO A 378 11.22 14.52 8.66
CA PRO A 378 10.43 14.42 7.43
C PRO A 378 9.95 13.02 7.07
N TRP A 379 10.84 12.02 7.13
CA TRP A 379 10.49 10.63 6.80
C TRP A 379 9.55 10.00 7.82
N LEU A 380 9.80 10.22 9.11
CA LEU A 380 8.92 9.72 10.16
C LEU A 380 7.54 10.40 10.08
N PHE A 381 7.50 11.69 9.78
CA PHE A 381 6.26 12.43 9.55
C PHE A 381 5.49 11.85 8.36
N ALA A 382 6.13 11.65 7.21
CA ALA A 382 5.50 11.05 6.02
C ALA A 382 4.87 9.68 6.32
N ILE A 383 5.62 8.80 6.98
CA ILE A 383 5.14 7.48 7.40
C ILE A 383 4.00 7.59 8.42
N ALA A 384 4.14 8.46 9.42
CA ALA A 384 3.15 8.63 10.47
C ALA A 384 1.83 9.20 9.95
N VAL A 385 1.83 10.08 8.94
CA VAL A 385 0.62 10.57 8.27
C VAL A 385 -0.13 9.42 7.58
N LEU A 386 0.59 8.57 6.83
CA LEU A 386 -0.02 7.43 6.15
C LEU A 386 -0.58 6.40 7.16
N VAL A 387 0.18 6.12 8.22
CA VAL A 387 -0.26 5.24 9.32
C VAL A 387 -1.46 5.84 10.06
N ALA A 388 -1.46 7.15 10.31
CA ALA A 388 -2.57 7.84 10.96
C ALA A 388 -3.86 7.68 10.16
N PHE A 389 -3.80 7.92 8.85
CA PHE A 389 -4.95 7.69 7.97
C PHE A 389 -5.41 6.23 7.99
N ASN A 390 -4.47 5.28 7.88
CA ASN A 390 -4.79 3.85 7.85
C ASN A 390 -5.45 3.37 9.16
N VAL A 391 -5.02 3.87 10.31
CA VAL A 391 -5.50 3.40 11.63
C VAL A 391 -6.73 4.17 12.11
N ALA A 392 -6.79 5.48 11.87
CA ALA A 392 -7.94 6.32 12.23
C ALA A 392 -9.07 6.26 11.19
N GLY A 393 -8.78 5.73 9.99
CA GLY A 393 -9.74 5.57 8.92
C GLY A 393 -10.87 4.58 9.24
N PRO A 394 -11.98 4.64 8.49
CA PRO A 394 -13.13 3.79 8.75
C PRO A 394 -12.91 2.35 8.25
N ALA A 395 -11.87 2.13 7.43
CA ALA A 395 -11.48 0.83 6.89
C ALA A 395 -9.96 0.68 6.85
N LEU A 396 -9.48 -0.52 7.17
CA LEU A 396 -8.06 -0.88 7.12
C LEU A 396 -7.93 -2.29 6.54
N GLN A 397 -7.37 -2.38 5.34
CA GLN A 397 -7.20 -3.64 4.63
C GLN A 397 -5.73 -4.05 4.51
N PRO A 398 -5.40 -5.33 4.28
CA PRO A 398 -4.02 -5.81 4.23
C PRO A 398 -3.13 -5.04 3.25
N TRP A 399 -3.67 -4.61 2.11
CA TRP A 399 -2.90 -3.86 1.11
C TRP A 399 -2.58 -2.41 1.51
N TYR A 400 -3.23 -1.83 2.51
CA TYR A 400 -2.97 -0.43 2.94
C TYR A 400 -1.55 -0.27 3.50
N LEU A 401 -0.94 -1.37 3.98
CA LEU A 401 0.45 -1.34 4.44
C LEU A 401 1.45 -1.10 3.29
N THR A 402 1.08 -1.41 2.03
CA THR A 402 1.92 -1.15 0.85
C THR A 402 2.21 0.33 0.64
N TRP A 403 1.39 1.23 1.20
CA TRP A 403 1.62 2.67 1.11
C TRP A 403 2.82 3.13 1.95
N VAL A 404 3.08 2.41 3.04
CA VAL A 404 4.10 2.77 4.03
C VAL A 404 5.42 2.06 3.75
N ILE A 405 5.35 0.81 3.31
CA ILE A 405 6.49 -0.10 3.15
C ILE A 405 7.66 0.52 2.34
N PRO A 406 7.44 1.14 1.17
CA PRO A 406 8.53 1.71 0.37
C PRO A 406 9.30 2.83 1.06
N LEU A 407 8.66 3.53 2.01
CA LEU A 407 9.25 4.66 2.72
C LEU A 407 9.96 4.25 4.02
N TYR A 408 9.66 3.07 4.56
CA TYR A 408 10.05 2.68 5.92
C TYR A 408 11.56 2.80 6.19
N ALA A 409 12.40 2.33 5.26
CA ALA A 409 13.85 2.33 5.43
C ALA A 409 14.43 3.76 5.62
N PHE A 410 13.75 4.79 5.09
CA PHE A 410 14.15 6.19 5.24
C PHE A 410 13.90 6.75 6.64
N ALA A 411 13.04 6.13 7.46
CA ALA A 411 12.86 6.52 8.85
C ALA A 411 14.07 6.23 9.75
N ARG A 412 15.02 5.40 9.27
CA ARG A 412 16.21 4.96 10.02
C ARG A 412 15.87 4.55 11.46
N GLY A 413 14.94 3.59 11.56
CA GLY A 413 14.38 3.14 12.81
C GLY A 413 15.43 2.57 13.77
N ARG A 414 15.22 2.80 15.06
CA ARG A 414 15.95 2.06 16.11
C ARG A 414 15.46 0.61 16.14
N ALA A 415 16.24 -0.28 16.76
CA ALA A 415 15.89 -1.70 16.90
C ALA A 415 14.44 -1.97 17.36
N ALA A 416 13.88 -1.14 18.26
CA ALA A 416 12.49 -1.26 18.68
C ALA A 416 11.49 -1.05 17.53
N LEU A 417 11.68 -0.01 16.72
CA LEU A 417 10.84 0.27 15.56
C LEU A 417 11.04 -0.78 14.46
N ASN A 418 12.28 -1.26 14.27
CA ASN A 418 12.61 -2.32 13.32
C ASN A 418 11.90 -3.64 13.67
N ARG A 419 11.82 -3.98 14.96
CA ARG A 419 11.03 -5.13 15.44
C ARG A 419 9.52 -4.95 15.19
N VAL A 420 8.98 -3.75 15.44
CA VAL A 420 7.56 -3.46 15.18
C VAL A 420 7.26 -3.59 13.69
N TRP A 421 8.09 -3.03 12.82
CA TRP A 421 7.93 -3.13 11.38
C TRP A 421 7.91 -4.59 10.89
N LEU A 422 8.86 -5.41 11.33
CA LEU A 422 8.92 -6.82 10.93
C LEU A 422 7.64 -7.57 11.34
N VAL A 423 7.14 -7.30 12.55
CA VAL A 423 5.91 -7.90 13.07
C VAL A 423 4.68 -7.43 12.29
N VAL A 424 4.61 -6.14 11.94
CA VAL A 424 3.52 -5.58 11.14
C VAL A 424 3.52 -6.15 9.72
N VAL A 425 4.70 -6.30 9.08
CA VAL A 425 4.83 -6.97 7.77
C VAL A 425 4.41 -8.44 7.87
N ALA A 426 4.86 -9.18 8.88
CA ALA A 426 4.42 -10.56 9.06
C ALA A 426 2.91 -10.65 9.28
N ALA A 427 2.34 -9.76 10.11
CA ALA A 427 0.93 -9.75 10.42
C ALA A 427 0.07 -9.52 9.17
N PHE A 428 0.34 -8.46 8.42
CA PHE A 428 -0.45 -8.08 7.26
C PHE A 428 -0.31 -9.08 6.10
N ALA A 429 0.83 -9.76 5.99
CA ALA A 429 0.98 -10.86 5.03
C ALA A 429 0.10 -12.07 5.40
N LEU A 430 0.02 -12.43 6.68
CA LEU A 430 -0.75 -13.59 7.16
C LEU A 430 -2.26 -13.32 7.26
N LEU A 431 -2.66 -12.07 7.54
CA LEU A 431 -4.06 -11.69 7.71
C LEU A 431 -4.91 -12.01 6.49
N ALA A 432 -4.41 -11.71 5.29
CA ALA A 432 -5.15 -11.91 4.03
C ALA A 432 -5.60 -13.37 3.84
N THR A 433 -4.73 -14.31 4.17
CA THR A 433 -5.02 -15.75 4.08
C THR A 433 -6.11 -16.20 5.05
N LEU A 434 -6.07 -15.74 6.31
CA LEU A 434 -7.09 -16.12 7.28
C LEU A 434 -8.43 -15.41 7.02
N GLN A 435 -8.38 -14.20 6.45
CA GLN A 435 -9.57 -13.42 6.13
C GLN A 435 -10.41 -14.01 5.00
N ASP A 436 -9.84 -14.91 4.20
CA ASP A 436 -10.61 -15.69 3.21
C ASP A 436 -11.69 -16.58 3.88
N VAL A 437 -11.49 -16.99 5.14
CA VAL A 437 -12.38 -17.94 5.86
C VAL A 437 -12.94 -17.40 7.17
N LEU A 438 -12.25 -16.44 7.80
CA LEU A 438 -12.55 -15.92 9.14
C LEU A 438 -12.77 -14.40 9.09
N PRO A 439 -13.68 -13.86 9.91
CA PRO A 439 -13.83 -12.42 10.06
C PRO A 439 -12.53 -11.73 10.52
N PRO A 440 -12.28 -10.46 10.13
CA PRO A 440 -11.03 -9.76 10.43
C PRO A 440 -10.62 -9.76 11.90
N TYR A 441 -11.55 -9.58 12.84
CA TYR A 441 -11.25 -9.54 14.28
C TYR A 441 -10.67 -10.88 14.78
N TRP A 442 -11.23 -12.02 14.37
CA TRP A 442 -10.67 -13.34 14.71
C TRP A 442 -9.29 -13.54 14.09
N SER A 443 -9.15 -13.21 12.81
CA SER A 443 -7.88 -13.29 12.09
C SER A 443 -6.79 -12.45 12.76
N MET A 444 -7.12 -11.24 13.23
CA MET A 444 -6.20 -10.37 13.98
C MET A 444 -5.77 -10.97 15.31
N PHE A 445 -6.65 -11.63 16.07
CA PHE A 445 -6.25 -12.32 17.31
C PHE A 445 -5.34 -13.51 17.03
N ILE A 446 -5.69 -14.36 16.06
CA ILE A 446 -4.94 -15.57 15.70
C ILE A 446 -3.52 -15.22 15.23
N VAL A 447 -3.37 -14.14 14.46
CA VAL A 447 -2.06 -13.68 13.96
C VAL A 447 -1.32 -12.84 15.02
N GLY A 448 -2.02 -11.98 15.73
CA GLY A 448 -1.45 -10.99 16.64
C GLY A 448 -0.78 -11.62 17.86
N VAL A 449 -1.39 -12.64 18.46
CA VAL A 449 -0.86 -13.26 19.70
C VAL A 449 0.50 -13.94 19.48
N PRO A 450 0.68 -14.83 18.49
CA PRO A 450 1.99 -15.43 18.20
C PRO A 450 3.05 -14.38 17.84
N LEU A 451 2.70 -13.39 17.02
CA LEU A 451 3.65 -12.35 16.61
C LEU A 451 4.05 -11.42 17.75
N TRP A 452 3.15 -11.15 18.70
CA TRP A 452 3.48 -10.43 19.92
C TRP A 452 4.47 -11.21 20.80
N LEU A 453 4.31 -12.53 20.91
CA LEU A 453 5.28 -13.39 21.60
C LEU A 453 6.64 -13.36 20.90
N CYS A 454 6.67 -13.44 19.56
CA CYS A 454 7.90 -13.29 18.78
C CYS A 454 8.56 -11.93 19.00
N TRP A 455 7.77 -10.85 19.00
CA TRP A 455 8.26 -9.48 19.28
C TRP A 455 8.93 -9.40 20.65
N ARG A 456 8.26 -9.91 21.70
CA ARG A 456 8.82 -9.93 23.07
C ARG A 456 10.10 -10.75 23.14
N ALA A 457 10.16 -11.89 22.46
CA ALA A 457 11.36 -12.72 22.41
C ALA A 457 12.52 -12.00 21.72
N MET A 458 12.28 -11.31 20.60
CA MET A 458 13.29 -10.48 19.93
C MET A 458 13.76 -9.32 20.82
N ALA A 459 12.83 -8.64 21.51
CA ALA A 459 13.13 -7.53 22.40
C ALA A 459 14.00 -7.96 23.59
N ARG A 460 13.66 -9.07 24.25
CA ARG A 460 14.45 -9.64 25.37
C ARG A 460 15.86 -10.02 24.95
N ARG A 461 16.07 -10.41 23.68
CA ARG A 461 17.37 -10.79 23.13
C ARG A 461 18.15 -9.63 22.52
N GLY A 462 17.64 -8.40 22.58
CA GLY A 462 18.28 -7.25 21.95
C GLY A 462 18.38 -7.36 20.42
N TYR A 463 17.57 -8.21 19.77
CA TYR A 463 17.68 -8.46 18.34
C TYR A 463 17.19 -7.25 17.53
N ASP A 464 18.03 -6.75 16.63
CA ASP A 464 17.66 -5.75 15.63
C ASP A 464 17.52 -6.43 14.26
N PRO A 465 16.32 -6.45 13.66
CA PRO A 465 16.13 -7.04 12.35
C PRO A 465 16.75 -6.21 11.21
N LEU A 466 17.04 -4.92 11.44
CA LEU A 466 17.59 -4.00 10.45
C LEU A 466 18.75 -3.15 11.02
N PRO A 467 19.88 -3.77 11.40
CA PRO A 467 20.99 -3.04 12.04
C PRO A 467 21.70 -2.05 11.11
N THR A 468 21.46 -2.13 9.79
CA THR A 468 22.09 -1.29 8.78
C THR A 468 21.44 0.09 8.61
N SER A 469 20.32 0.35 9.29
CA SER A 469 19.67 1.66 9.29
C SER A 469 20.25 2.54 10.41
N ASP A 470 21.46 3.09 10.21
CA ASP A 470 22.08 3.96 11.22
C ASP A 470 21.24 5.25 11.40
N PRO A 471 20.62 5.48 12.59
CA PRO A 471 19.83 6.68 12.87
C PRO A 471 20.67 7.96 12.95
N GLU A 472 21.97 7.85 13.20
CA GLU A 472 22.87 9.00 13.31
C GLU A 472 23.36 9.50 11.95
N ALA A 473 23.32 8.64 10.93
CA ALA A 473 23.62 8.98 9.54
C ALA A 473 22.42 9.63 8.78
N ASP A 474 21.40 10.12 9.49
CA ASP A 474 20.27 10.85 8.89
C ASP A 474 20.70 12.28 8.48
N PRO A 475 20.68 12.63 7.18
CA PRO A 475 21.11 13.96 6.72
C PRO A 475 20.23 15.10 7.24
N PHE A 476 19.03 14.81 7.77
CA PHE A 476 18.19 15.82 8.42
C PHE A 476 18.49 16.00 9.91
N ARG A 477 19.31 15.12 10.53
CA ARG A 477 19.73 15.23 11.94
C ARG A 477 21.06 15.95 12.12
N THR A 478 21.91 15.98 11.09
CA THR A 478 23.09 16.83 11.09
C THR A 478 22.65 18.29 11.24
N LYS A 479 23.03 18.93 12.37
CA LYS A 479 22.72 20.34 12.62
C LYS A 479 23.20 21.17 11.44
N VAL A 480 22.29 21.98 10.89
CA VAL A 480 22.55 22.92 9.79
C VAL A 480 23.55 23.98 10.20
#